data_AF-A0A317YPJ0-F1
#
_entry.id   AF-A0A317YPJ0-F1
#
_cell.length_a   1.000
_cell.length_b   1.000
_cell.length_c   1.000
_cell.angle_alpha   90.00
_cell.angle_beta   90.00
_cell.angle_gamma   90.00
#
_symmetry.space_group_name_H-M   'P 1'
#
loop_
_entity.id
_entity.type
_entity.pdbx_description
1 polymer ?
#
loop_
_entity_poly.entity_id
_entity_poly.type
_entity_poly.pdbx_seq_one_letter_code
_entity_poly.pdbx_strand_id
1 'polypeptide(L)'
;AGRSPIEFFKGFFPAITVGFGGSSSNAALPVSMECTKKMGVKPEIASFVQPLGATINMDGTAIMQGVATIFIAQLSGADLTVLQLITVVAVAVIASVGTAGVPGVGLIMLAMVLTAVDLNPAAIG
;
A
#
# COMPACT_ATOMS: atom_id res chain seq x y z
N ALA A 1 -22.71 -2.13 -18.80
CA ALA A 1 -21.98 -1.08 -19.52
C ALA A 1 -20.93 -0.49 -18.57
N GLY A 2 -19.67 -0.42 -19.00
CA GLY A 2 -18.58 0.06 -18.17
C GLY A 2 -18.72 1.56 -17.89
N ARG A 3 -18.56 1.96 -16.64
CA ARG A 3 -18.45 3.39 -16.28
C ARG A 3 -17.12 3.93 -16.73
N SER A 4 -17.06 5.21 -17.07
CA SER A 4 -15.79 5.86 -17.37
C SER A 4 -14.93 5.96 -16.10
N PRO A 5 -13.59 5.93 -16.20
CA PRO A 5 -12.71 6.15 -15.04
C PRO A 5 -12.99 7.48 -14.33
N ILE A 6 -13.35 8.53 -15.08
CA ILE A 6 -13.65 9.85 -14.53
C ILE A 6 -14.90 9.80 -13.63
N GLU A 7 -15.95 9.10 -14.05
CA GLU A 7 -17.15 8.90 -13.22
C GLU A 7 -16.84 8.08 -11.97
N PHE A 8 -15.94 7.10 -12.06
CA PHE A 8 -15.48 6.35 -10.90
C PHE A 8 -14.81 7.26 -9.87
N PHE A 9 -13.80 8.03 -10.29
CA PHE A 9 -13.07 8.91 -9.37
C PHE A 9 -13.95 10.01 -8.78
N LYS A 10 -14.88 10.57 -9.55
CA LYS A 10 -15.86 11.54 -9.02
C LYS A 10 -16.75 10.93 -7.93
N GLY A 11 -17.23 9.70 -8.13
CA GLY A 11 -18.07 9.01 -7.15
C GLY A 11 -17.30 8.54 -5.90
N PHE A 12 -16.01 8.26 -6.05
CA PHE A 12 -15.15 7.73 -4.98
C PHE A 12 -14.32 8.80 -4.23
N PHE A 13 -14.35 10.04 -4.71
CA PHE A 13 -13.61 11.17 -4.15
C PHE A 13 -13.71 11.33 -2.62
N PRO A 14 -14.89 11.15 -1.97
CA PRO A 14 -14.98 11.26 -0.51
C PRO A 14 -14.09 10.25 0.22
N ALA A 15 -14.07 9.00 -0.22
CA ALA A 15 -13.22 7.96 0.37
C ALA A 15 -11.73 8.29 0.21
N ILE A 16 -11.34 8.84 -0.94
CA ILE A 16 -9.96 9.30 -1.20
C ILE A 16 -9.58 10.42 -0.22
N THR A 17 -10.44 11.42 -0.03
CA THR A 17 -10.15 12.53 0.88
C THR A 17 -10.03 12.10 2.34
N VAL A 18 -10.84 11.15 2.80
CA VAL A 18 -10.75 10.62 4.16
C VAL A 18 -9.50 9.74 4.33
N GLY A 19 -9.17 8.92 3.33
CA GLY A 19 -7.96 8.10 3.35
C GLY A 19 -6.69 8.96 3.38
N PHE A 20 -6.67 10.04 2.59
CA PHE A 20 -5.58 11.00 2.55
C PHE A 20 -5.47 11.81 3.85
N GLY A 21 -6.59 12.36 4.34
CA GLY A 21 -6.59 13.20 5.55
C GLY A 21 -6.37 12.41 6.85
N GLY A 22 -6.85 11.17 6.90
CA GLY A 22 -6.73 10.30 8.07
C GLY A 22 -5.53 9.35 8.04
N SER A 23 -4.77 9.31 6.94
CA SER A 23 -3.60 8.42 6.74
C SER A 23 -3.85 6.95 7.11
N SER A 24 -5.07 6.45 6.89
CA SER A 24 -5.49 5.11 7.31
C SER A 24 -6.54 4.50 6.38
N SER A 25 -6.25 3.32 5.82
CA SER A 25 -7.18 2.54 5.01
C SER A 25 -8.41 2.08 5.80
N ASN A 26 -8.22 1.77 7.09
CA ASN A 26 -9.33 1.34 7.97
C ASN A 26 -10.26 2.51 8.33
N ALA A 27 -9.72 3.72 8.47
CA ALA A 27 -10.55 4.93 8.61
C ALA A 27 -11.29 5.26 7.28
N ALA A 28 -10.64 4.95 6.16
CA ALA A 28 -11.14 4.90 4.78
C ALA A 28 -12.44 4.10 4.57
N LEU A 29 -12.48 2.93 5.22
CA LEU A 29 -13.34 1.81 4.83
C LEU A 29 -14.84 2.11 4.89
N PRO A 30 -15.41 2.72 5.94
CA PRO A 30 -16.84 3.00 6.01
C PRO A 30 -17.30 3.92 4.86
N VAL A 31 -16.51 4.96 4.57
CA VAL A 31 -16.80 5.93 3.50
C VAL A 31 -16.63 5.29 2.13
N SER A 32 -15.60 4.45 1.95
CA SER A 32 -15.41 3.64 0.74
C SER A 32 -16.61 2.73 0.44
N MET A 33 -17.11 2.03 1.47
CA MET A 33 -18.28 1.16 1.33
C MET A 33 -19.54 1.95 0.94
N GLU A 34 -19.75 3.13 1.53
CA GLU A 34 -20.87 4.00 1.17
C GLU A 34 -20.77 4.51 -0.28
N CYS A 35 -19.58 4.97 -0.71
CA CYS A 35 -19.34 5.40 -2.09
C CYS A 35 -19.62 4.25 -3.07
N THR A 36 -19.11 3.05 -2.77
CA THR A 36 -19.28 1.84 -3.59
C THR A 36 -20.76 1.44 -3.71
N LYS A 37 -21.54 1.58 -2.63
CA LYS A 37 -22.99 1.34 -2.63
C LYS A 37 -23.75 2.38 -3.46
N LYS A 38 -23.43 3.68 -3.32
CA LYS A 38 -23.99 4.76 -4.17
C LYS A 38 -23.66 4.54 -5.65
N MET A 39 -22.54 3.89 -5.91
CA MET A 39 -22.11 3.50 -7.24
C MET A 39 -22.79 2.21 -7.76
N GLY A 40 -23.79 1.66 -7.07
CA GLY A 40 -24.60 0.55 -7.56
C GLY A 40 -23.92 -0.81 -7.53
N VAL A 41 -22.81 -0.94 -6.81
CA VAL A 41 -22.17 -2.25 -6.56
C VAL A 41 -23.03 -3.04 -5.58
N LYS A 42 -23.18 -4.34 -5.81
CA LYS A 42 -23.95 -5.23 -4.94
C LYS A 42 -23.36 -5.24 -3.52
N PRO A 43 -24.19 -5.13 -2.46
CA PRO A 43 -23.72 -5.13 -1.08
C PRO A 43 -22.86 -6.35 -0.74
N GLU A 44 -23.21 -7.54 -1.25
CA GLU A 44 -22.44 -8.77 -0.99
C GLU A 44 -21.01 -8.72 -1.53
N ILE A 45 -20.81 -8.06 -2.69
CA ILE A 45 -19.48 -7.90 -3.29
C ILE A 45 -18.69 -6.85 -2.51
N ALA A 46 -19.32 -5.71 -2.21
CA ALA A 46 -18.66 -4.61 -1.51
C ALA A 46 -18.24 -5.01 -0.09
N SER A 47 -19.08 -5.73 0.66
CA SER A 47 -18.79 -6.15 2.04
C SER A 47 -17.70 -7.21 2.16
N PHE A 48 -17.41 -7.94 1.09
CA PHE A 48 -16.32 -8.91 1.05
C PHE A 48 -15.02 -8.28 0.51
N VAL A 49 -15.09 -7.63 -0.65
CA VAL A 49 -13.90 -7.14 -1.36
C VAL A 49 -13.26 -5.93 -0.68
N GLN A 50 -14.05 -4.98 -0.16
CA GLN A 50 -13.49 -3.76 0.43
C GLN A 50 -12.69 -4.03 1.71
N PRO A 51 -13.20 -4.80 2.70
CA PRO A 51 -12.43 -5.10 3.90
C PRO A 51 -11.18 -5.95 3.61
N LEU A 52 -11.30 -6.93 2.69
CA LEU A 52 -10.17 -7.74 2.25
C LEU A 52 -9.09 -6.90 1.56
N GLY A 53 -9.50 -5.98 0.68
CA GLY A 53 -8.60 -5.07 -0.01
C GLY A 53 -7.91 -4.08 0.93
N ALA A 54 -8.60 -3.58 1.95
CA ALA A 54 -8.04 -2.63 2.92
C ALA A 54 -6.85 -3.21 3.73
N THR A 55 -6.77 -4.54 3.85
CA THR A 55 -5.69 -5.23 4.56
C THR A 55 -4.63 -5.82 3.63
N ILE A 56 -5.03 -6.38 2.48
CA ILE A 56 -4.11 -7.14 1.61
C ILE A 56 -3.54 -6.27 0.49
N ASN A 57 -4.31 -5.29 -0.02
CA ASN A 57 -3.95 -4.52 -1.22
C ASN A 57 -3.27 -3.19 -0.86
N MET A 58 -2.03 -3.26 -0.38
CA MET A 58 -1.25 -2.07 0.00
C MET A 58 -0.25 -1.61 -1.07
N ASP A 59 -0.74 -1.26 -2.26
CA ASP A 59 0.11 -0.81 -3.38
C ASP A 59 0.96 0.42 -3.03
N GLY A 60 0.36 1.40 -2.33
CA GLY A 60 1.08 2.59 -1.88
C GLY A 60 2.24 2.27 -0.94
N THR A 61 2.07 1.25 -0.09
CA THR A 61 3.12 0.78 0.82
C THR A 61 4.24 0.08 0.08
N ALA A 62 3.93 -0.74 -0.93
CA ALA A 62 4.93 -1.39 -1.78
C ALA A 62 5.78 -0.37 -2.56
N ILE A 63 5.13 0.67 -3.12
CA ILE A 63 5.83 1.77 -3.80
C ILE A 63 6.76 2.50 -2.82
N MET A 64 6.26 2.83 -1.62
CA MET A 64 7.06 3.50 -0.59
C MET A 64 8.29 2.67 -0.20
N GLN A 65 8.14 1.36 0.00
CA GLN A 65 9.26 0.48 0.33
C GLN A 65 10.31 0.40 -0.78
N GLY A 66 9.88 0.29 -2.04
CA GLY A 66 10.79 0.27 -3.18
C GLY A 66 11.60 1.56 -3.29
N VAL A 67 10.92 2.71 -3.23
CA VAL A 67 11.57 4.03 -3.31
C VAL A 67 12.49 4.26 -2.10
N ALA A 68 12.05 3.94 -0.89
CA ALA A 68 12.87 4.08 0.32
C ALA A 68 14.12 3.19 0.29
N THR A 69 14.00 1.96 -0.21
CA THR A 69 15.15 1.04 -0.34
C THR A 69 16.19 1.57 -1.32
N ILE A 70 15.75 2.05 -2.49
CA ILE A 70 16.66 2.66 -3.48
C ILE A 70 17.32 3.91 -2.90
N PHE A 71 16.56 4.75 -2.20
CA PHE A 71 17.09 5.95 -1.56
C PHE A 71 18.15 5.62 -0.51
N ILE A 72 17.90 4.63 0.35
CA ILE A 72 18.86 4.19 1.39
C ILE A 72 20.13 3.57 0.78
N ALA A 73 19.98 2.80 -0.31
CA ALA A 73 21.10 2.25 -1.05
C ALA A 73 22.00 3.37 -1.59
N GLN A 74 21.41 4.38 -2.22
CA GLN A 74 22.13 5.55 -2.74
C GLN A 74 22.83 6.35 -1.63
N LEU A 75 22.17 6.55 -0.48
CA LEU A 75 22.80 7.22 0.67
C LEU A 75 23.98 6.44 1.25
N SER A 76 23.89 5.11 1.25
CA SER A 76 24.95 4.21 1.76
C SER A 76 26.08 3.99 0.74
N GLY A 77 25.96 4.53 -0.49
CA GLY A 77 26.89 4.27 -1.58
C GLY A 77 26.87 2.83 -2.09
N ALA A 78 25.76 2.11 -1.88
CA ALA A 78 25.58 0.74 -2.33
C ALA A 78 24.84 0.71 -3.68
N ASP A 79 25.43 0.00 -4.66
CA ASP A 79 24.78 -0.26 -5.93
C ASP A 79 23.88 -1.49 -5.84
N LEU A 80 22.57 -1.31 -6.07
CA LEU A 80 21.62 -2.40 -6.17
C LEU A 80 21.69 -3.04 -7.55
N THR A 81 21.92 -4.34 -7.59
CA THR A 81 21.82 -5.14 -8.81
C THR A 81 20.36 -5.29 -9.25
N VAL A 82 20.15 -5.61 -10.53
CA VAL A 82 18.81 -5.90 -11.07
C VAL A 82 18.12 -7.04 -10.30
N LEU A 83 18.88 -8.05 -9.86
CA LEU A 83 18.35 -9.15 -9.05
C LEU A 83 17.86 -8.65 -7.68
N GLN A 84 18.62 -7.78 -7.01
CA GLN A 84 18.20 -7.18 -5.74
C GLN A 84 16.95 -6.31 -5.91
N LEU A 85 16.82 -5.55 -7.01
CA LEU A 85 15.60 -4.79 -7.29
C LEU A 85 14.37 -5.68 -7.44
N ILE A 86 14.51 -6.83 -8.12
CA ILE A 86 13.43 -7.84 -8.21
C ILE A 86 13.10 -8.40 -6.82
N THR A 87 14.12 -8.70 -6.02
CA THR A 87 13.93 -9.16 -4.63
C THR A 87 13.19 -8.13 -3.79
N VAL A 88 13.54 -6.84 -3.89
CA VAL A 88 12.83 -5.75 -3.19
C VAL A 88 11.35 -5.76 -3.53
N VAL A 89 11.01 -5.81 -4.82
CA VAL A 89 9.61 -5.84 -5.27
C VAL A 89 8.89 -7.09 -4.74
N ALA A 90 9.51 -8.27 -4.83
CA ALA A 90 8.93 -9.51 -4.36
C ALA A 90 8.69 -9.50 -2.85
N VAL A 91 9.68 -9.09 -2.06
CA VAL A 91 9.58 -9.01 -0.60
C VAL A 91 8.57 -7.95 -0.19
N ALA A 92 8.53 -6.80 -0.85
CA ALA A 92 7.55 -5.74 -0.58
C ALA A 92 6.10 -6.20 -0.83
N VAL A 93 5.86 -6.95 -1.91
CA VAL A 93 4.54 -7.52 -2.23
C VAL A 93 4.15 -8.61 -1.24
N ILE A 94 5.08 -9.46 -0.82
CA ILE A 94 4.79 -10.49 0.21
C ILE A 94 4.49 -9.80 1.55
N ALA A 95 5.27 -8.78 1.90
CA ALA A 95 5.10 -8.02 3.13
C ALA A 95 3.79 -7.21 3.14
N SER A 96 3.33 -6.69 2.00
CA SER A 96 2.06 -5.95 1.91
C SER A 96 0.83 -6.78 2.27
N VAL A 97 0.88 -8.10 2.07
CA VAL A 97 -0.19 -9.03 2.48
C VAL A 97 -0.17 -9.29 3.99
N GLY A 98 1.03 -9.32 4.57
CA GLY A 98 1.26 -9.71 5.97
C GLY A 98 1.03 -8.60 7.00
N THR A 99 0.70 -7.39 6.56
CA THR A 99 0.61 -6.24 7.47
C THR A 99 -0.82 -5.84 7.73
N ALA A 100 -1.36 -6.33 8.85
CA ALA A 100 -2.60 -5.80 9.40
C ALA A 100 -2.43 -4.28 9.61
N GLY A 101 -3.48 -3.49 9.32
CA GLY A 101 -3.50 -2.02 9.30
C GLY A 101 -3.24 -1.32 10.65
N VAL A 102 -2.13 -1.68 11.30
CA VAL A 102 -1.62 -1.15 12.56
C VAL A 102 -0.57 -0.08 12.22
N PRO A 103 -0.62 1.10 12.85
CA PRO A 103 0.39 2.13 12.67
C PRO A 103 1.79 1.62 13.05
N GLY A 104 2.83 1.98 12.28
CA GLY A 104 4.23 1.65 12.57
C GLY A 104 4.76 0.38 11.91
N VAL A 105 3.90 -0.48 11.35
CA VAL A 105 4.35 -1.71 10.66
C VAL A 105 5.16 -1.40 9.39
N GLY A 106 4.97 -0.22 8.79
CA GLY A 106 5.75 0.22 7.63
C GLY A 106 7.26 0.26 7.87
N LEU A 107 7.72 0.64 9.07
CA LEU A 107 9.15 0.67 9.41
C LEU A 107 9.73 -0.74 9.58
N ILE A 108 8.97 -1.64 10.20
CA ILE A 108 9.35 -3.05 10.36
C ILE A 108 9.47 -3.72 8.97
N MET A 109 8.52 -3.44 8.07
CA MET A 109 8.61 -3.94 6.70
C MET A 109 9.83 -3.40 5.96
N LEU A 110 10.13 -2.11 6.09
CA LEU A 110 11.30 -1.52 5.45
C LEU A 110 12.59 -2.18 5.97
N ALA A 111 12.70 -2.43 7.28
CA ALA A 111 13.84 -3.15 7.85
C ALA A 111 13.99 -4.57 7.27
N MET A 112 12.88 -5.29 7.07
CA MET A 112 12.89 -6.62 6.42
C MET A 112 13.35 -6.52 4.96
N VAL A 113 12.84 -5.55 4.19
CA VAL A 113 13.21 -5.36 2.79
C VAL A 113 14.69 -5.01 2.64
N LEU A 114 15.22 -4.12 3.49
CA LEU A 114 16.66 -3.78 3.50
C LEU A 114 17.53 -4.99 3.83
N THR A 115 17.15 -5.78 4.85
CA THR A 115 17.87 -7.01 5.22
C THR A 115 17.89 -8.01 4.06
N ALA A 116 16.83 -8.09 3.26
CA ALA A 116 16.75 -9.01 2.12
C ALA A 116 17.69 -8.65 0.95
N VAL A 117 18.25 -7.44 0.93
CA VAL A 117 19.22 -6.98 -0.06
C VAL A 117 20.58 -6.63 0.55
N ASP A 118 20.86 -7.14 1.75
CA ASP A 118 22.11 -6.93 2.50
C ASP A 118 22.40 -5.45 2.84
N LEU A 119 21.36 -4.64 3.00
CA LEU A 119 21.47 -3.26 3.50
C LEU A 119 21.20 -3.20 5.00
N ASN A 120 21.95 -2.35 5.70
CA ASN A 120 21.83 -2.19 7.15
C ASN A 120 20.50 -1.50 7.54
N PRO A 121 19.61 -2.17 8.29
CA PRO A 121 18.33 -1.57 8.72
C PRO A 121 18.49 -0.34 9.62
N ALA A 122 19.64 -0.15 10.27
CA ALA A 122 19.93 1.05 11.06
C ALA A 122 19.97 2.34 10.22
N ALA A 123 20.05 2.24 8.89
CA ALA A 123 19.97 3.38 7.99
C ALA A 123 18.58 4.04 7.92
N ILE A 124 17.55 3.42 8.51
CA ILE A 124 16.19 3.97 8.59
C ILE A 124 16.13 5.17 9.55
N GLY A 125 17.02 5.25 10.54
CA GLY A 125 17.01 6.24 11.62
C GLY A 125 16.86 5.63 13.00
#